data_AF-A0A1F2SV45-F1
#
_entry.id   AF-A0A1F2SV45-F1
#
_cell.length_a   1.000
_cell.length_b   1.000
_cell.length_c   1.000
_cell.angle_alpha   90.00
_cell.angle_beta   90.00
_cell.angle_gamma   90.00
#
_symmetry.space_group_name_H-M   'P 1'
#
loop_
_entity.id
_entity.type
_entity.pdbx_description
1 polymer ?
#
loop_
_entity_poly.entity_id
_entity_poly.type
_entity_poly.pdbx_seq_one_letter_code
_entity_poly.pdbx_strand_id
1 'polypeptide(L)'
;MHHVYPKQHLKAQGLARGRYNQIANFVLAQSEINIAVGHKAPEVYFKELAEQCAGGKKKYGGITSADDLRANLRVHCLSESLLDGDIPAYDDFLEQRRKLMALKIKQWFEAL
;
A
#
# COMPACT_ATOMS: atom_id res chain seq x y z
N MET A 1 -7.50 -8.19 6.02
CA MET A 1 -6.23 -8.24 5.26
C MET A 1 -6.54 -7.90 3.82
N HIS A 2 -5.73 -7.06 3.18
CA HIS A 2 -5.87 -6.65 1.80
C HIS A 2 -4.54 -6.72 1.07
N HIS A 3 -4.56 -6.76 -0.26
CA HIS A 3 -3.36 -6.68 -1.09
C HIS A 3 -3.13 -5.23 -1.51
N VAL A 4 -1.93 -4.69 -1.31
CA VAL A 4 -1.57 -3.33 -1.76
C VAL A 4 -1.73 -3.23 -3.27
N TYR A 5 -1.25 -4.23 -4.02
CA TYR A 5 -1.62 -4.40 -5.42
C TYR A 5 -2.79 -5.39 -5.45
N PRO A 6 -4.03 -4.93 -5.71
CA PRO A 6 -5.20 -5.78 -5.49
C PRO A 6 -5.15 -7.06 -6.32
N LYS A 7 -5.52 -8.17 -5.69
CA LYS A 7 -5.43 -9.51 -6.28
C LYS A 7 -6.05 -9.60 -7.68
N GLN A 8 -7.24 -9.05 -7.89
CA GLN A 8 -7.92 -9.16 -9.19
C GLN A 8 -7.24 -8.30 -10.26
N HIS A 9 -6.66 -7.16 -9.90
CA HIS A 9 -5.85 -6.33 -10.79
C HIS A 9 -4.64 -7.13 -11.29
N LEU A 10 -3.91 -7.79 -10.39
CA LEU A 10 -2.76 -8.64 -10.77
C LEU A 10 -3.17 -9.91 -11.53
N LYS A 11 -4.30 -10.53 -11.16
CA LYS A 11 -4.82 -11.70 -11.86
C LYS A 11 -5.19 -11.37 -13.31
N ALA A 12 -5.78 -10.20 -13.55
CA ALA A 12 -6.12 -9.74 -14.90
C ALA A 12 -4.88 -9.54 -15.79
N GLN A 13 -3.71 -9.33 -15.19
CA GLN A 13 -2.41 -9.27 -15.87
C GLN A 13 -1.74 -10.64 -16.05
N GLY A 14 -2.42 -11.74 -15.71
CA GLY A 14 -1.91 -13.09 -15.87
C GLY A 14 -1.02 -13.61 -14.74
N LEU A 15 -0.89 -12.88 -13.63
CA LEU A 15 -0.05 -13.34 -12.52
C LEU A 15 -0.69 -14.54 -11.81
N ALA A 16 0.11 -15.59 -11.60
CA ALA A 16 -0.29 -16.78 -10.88
C ALA A 16 -0.53 -16.51 -9.38
N ARG A 17 -1.31 -17.38 -8.73
CA ARG A 17 -1.70 -17.22 -7.31
C ARG A 17 -0.55 -17.00 -6.34
N GLY A 18 0.55 -17.73 -6.51
CA GLY A 18 1.74 -17.58 -5.67
C GLY A 18 2.40 -16.22 -5.79
N ARG A 19 2.26 -15.53 -6.94
CA ARG A 19 2.87 -14.23 -7.20
C ARG A 19 2.16 -13.11 -6.48
N TYR A 20 0.83 -13.09 -6.48
CA TYR A 20 0.09 -12.02 -5.77
C TYR A 20 -0.13 -12.31 -4.27
N ASN A 21 -0.07 -13.57 -3.82
CA ASN A 21 -0.15 -13.95 -2.40
C ASN A 21 1.20 -13.88 -1.70
N GLN A 22 1.81 -12.71 -1.70
CA GLN A 22 3.10 -12.45 -1.04
C GLN A 22 2.89 -11.67 0.25
N ILE A 23 3.65 -12.00 1.31
CA ILE A 23 3.61 -11.27 2.59
C ILE A 23 3.82 -9.76 2.37
N ALA A 24 4.79 -9.41 1.52
CA ALA A 24 5.09 -8.03 1.13
C ALA A 24 3.92 -7.32 0.39
N ASN A 25 2.99 -8.07 -0.21
CA ASN A 25 1.82 -7.50 -0.84
C ASN A 25 0.65 -7.31 0.15
N PHE A 26 0.71 -7.85 1.37
CA PHE A 26 -0.38 -7.73 2.32
C PHE A 26 -0.30 -6.48 3.20
N VAL A 27 -1.47 -5.97 3.57
CA VAL A 27 -1.68 -4.98 4.63
C VAL A 27 -2.88 -5.36 5.49
N LEU A 28 -2.86 -4.91 6.75
CA LEU A 28 -4.05 -4.89 7.59
C LEU A 28 -4.80 -3.60 7.30
N ALA A 29 -6.07 -3.73 6.95
CA ALA A 29 -6.95 -2.62 6.65
C ALA A 29 -8.37 -2.97 7.10
N GLN A 30 -9.10 -1.94 7.53
CA GLN A 30 -10.48 -2.06 8.00
C GLN A 30 -11.40 -2.52 6.86
N SER A 31 -12.50 -3.18 7.20
CA SER A 31 -13.40 -3.78 6.21
C SER A 31 -13.93 -2.77 5.19
N GLU A 32 -14.30 -1.58 5.65
CA GLU A 32 -14.76 -0.47 4.81
C GLU A 32 -13.68 0.02 3.84
N ILE A 33 -12.43 0.07 4.27
CA ILE A 33 -11.29 0.43 3.41
C ILE A 33 -11.09 -0.66 2.34
N ASN A 34 -11.13 -1.94 2.76
CA ASN A 34 -10.97 -3.07 1.85
C ASN A 34 -12.05 -3.06 0.76
N ILE A 35 -13.29 -2.76 1.13
CA ILE A 35 -14.42 -2.64 0.19
C ILE A 35 -14.22 -1.45 -0.75
N ALA A 36 -13.82 -0.29 -0.24
CA ALA A 36 -13.62 0.92 -1.03
C ALA A 36 -12.48 0.81 -2.06
N VAL A 37 -11.38 0.11 -1.71
CA VAL A 37 -10.28 -0.17 -2.65
C VAL A 37 -10.71 -1.23 -3.66
N GLY A 38 -11.33 -2.31 -3.21
CA GLY A 38 -11.90 -3.34 -4.06
C GLY A 38 -10.87 -3.99 -4.99
N HIS A 39 -11.00 -3.72 -6.30
CA HIS A 39 -10.12 -4.23 -7.36
C HIS A 39 -9.41 -3.13 -8.14
N LYS A 40 -9.46 -1.88 -7.63
CA LYS A 40 -8.84 -0.74 -8.29
C LYS A 40 -7.34 -0.95 -8.43
N ALA A 41 -6.80 -0.48 -9.53
CA ALA A 41 -5.36 -0.46 -9.71
C ALA A 41 -4.69 0.45 -8.66
N PRO A 42 -3.46 0.17 -8.21
CA PRO A 42 -2.77 0.96 -7.20
C PRO A 42 -2.65 2.44 -7.57
N GLU A 43 -2.37 2.76 -8.82
CA GLU A 43 -2.32 4.13 -9.35
C GLU A 43 -3.65 4.87 -9.24
N VAL A 44 -4.77 4.15 -9.27
CA VAL A 44 -6.09 4.76 -9.10
C VAL A 44 -6.34 5.06 -7.63
N TYR A 45 -6.26 4.06 -6.76
CA TYR A 45 -6.68 4.27 -5.37
C TYR A 45 -5.67 5.11 -4.58
N PHE A 46 -4.36 5.05 -4.88
CA PHE A 46 -3.38 5.92 -4.23
C PHE A 46 -3.53 7.38 -4.65
N LYS A 47 -3.86 7.63 -5.94
CA LYS A 47 -4.24 8.98 -6.38
C LYS A 47 -5.45 9.49 -5.60
N GLU A 48 -6.49 8.67 -5.45
CA GLU A 48 -7.68 9.06 -4.68
C GLU A 48 -7.39 9.26 -3.18
N LEU A 49 -6.44 8.51 -2.60
CA LEU A 49 -5.95 8.73 -1.23
C LEU A 49 -5.23 10.08 -1.10
N ALA A 50 -4.38 10.42 -2.07
CA ALA A 50 -3.70 11.72 -2.13
C ALA A 50 -4.71 12.87 -2.28
N GLU A 51 -5.69 12.74 -3.17
CA GLU A 51 -6.79 13.70 -3.35
C GLU A 51 -7.59 13.90 -2.05
N GLN A 52 -7.91 12.82 -1.33
CA GLN A 52 -8.58 12.91 -0.04
C GLN A 52 -7.75 13.72 0.98
N CYS A 53 -6.43 13.54 0.99
CA CYS A 53 -5.54 14.27 1.91
C CYS A 53 -5.27 15.72 1.46
N ALA A 54 -5.68 16.09 0.24
CA ALA A 54 -5.63 17.45 -0.30
C ALA A 54 -6.96 18.22 -0.14
N GLY A 55 -7.83 17.79 0.79
CA GLY A 55 -9.14 18.41 1.03
C GLY A 55 -10.29 17.84 0.19
N GLY A 56 -10.04 16.76 -0.55
CA GLY A 56 -11.06 16.05 -1.32
C GLY A 56 -12.05 15.27 -0.45
N LYS A 57 -13.04 14.65 -1.12
CA LYS A 57 -14.05 13.82 -0.45
C LYS A 57 -13.39 12.62 0.24
N LYS A 58 -13.79 12.36 1.48
CA LYS A 58 -13.41 11.17 2.24
C LYS A 58 -13.97 9.90 1.56
N LYS A 59 -13.08 9.12 0.95
CA LYS A 59 -13.33 7.84 0.29
C LYS A 59 -12.80 6.64 1.09
N TYR A 60 -11.72 6.84 1.86
CA TYR A 60 -10.97 5.77 2.54
C TYR A 60 -10.69 6.12 4.00
N GLY A 61 -11.15 5.28 4.93
CA GLY A 61 -10.74 5.35 6.34
C GLY A 61 -10.88 6.74 6.95
N GLY A 62 -10.10 7.05 8.00
CA GLY A 62 -10.16 8.31 8.74
C GLY A 62 -9.14 9.38 8.37
N ILE A 63 -8.04 9.01 7.70
CA ILE A 63 -6.87 9.89 7.52
C ILE A 63 -7.12 10.91 6.41
N THR A 64 -7.04 12.20 6.74
CA THR A 64 -7.25 13.32 5.80
C THR A 64 -6.09 14.30 5.76
N SER A 65 -5.01 14.03 6.50
CA SER A 65 -3.76 14.79 6.45
C SER A 65 -2.74 14.03 5.62
N ALA A 66 -2.04 14.73 4.73
CA ALA A 66 -0.96 14.14 3.93
C ALA A 66 0.18 13.62 4.83
N ASP A 67 0.52 14.35 5.89
CA ASP A 67 1.58 13.97 6.83
C ASP A 67 1.22 12.70 7.60
N ASP A 68 -0.04 12.61 8.08
CA ASP A 68 -0.52 11.42 8.78
C ASP A 68 -0.54 10.21 7.85
N LEU A 69 -0.94 10.39 6.59
CA LEU A 69 -0.97 9.29 5.62
C LEU A 69 0.46 8.82 5.27
N ARG A 70 1.40 9.75 5.09
CA ARG A 70 2.81 9.44 4.87
C ARG A 70 3.44 8.72 6.05
N ALA A 71 3.16 9.18 7.28
CA ALA A 71 3.57 8.50 8.50
C ALA A 71 2.99 7.08 8.56
N ASN A 72 1.72 6.91 8.24
CA ASN A 72 1.06 5.59 8.18
C ASN A 72 1.73 4.67 7.15
N LEU A 73 2.05 5.16 5.94
CA LEU A 73 2.79 4.37 4.94
C LEU A 73 4.17 3.93 5.47
N ARG A 74 4.94 4.87 6.04
CA ARG A 74 6.27 4.60 6.62
C ARG A 74 6.21 3.53 7.71
N VAL A 75 5.27 3.65 8.65
CA VAL A 75 5.06 2.67 9.74
C VAL A 75 4.73 1.29 9.16
N HIS A 76 4.02 1.22 8.05
CA HIS A 76 3.70 -0.02 7.37
C HIS A 76 4.73 -0.42 6.30
N CYS A 77 5.93 0.16 6.29
CA CYS A 77 6.99 -0.18 5.35
C CYS A 77 6.60 0.02 3.87
N LEU A 78 5.70 0.96 3.57
CA LEU A 78 5.34 1.36 2.22
C LEU A 78 6.12 2.63 1.84
N SER A 79 6.51 2.73 0.57
CA SER A 79 7.10 3.98 0.05
C SER A 79 6.05 5.08 0.10
N GLU A 80 6.46 6.26 0.56
CA GLU A 80 5.61 7.45 0.51
C GLU A 80 5.43 7.97 -0.93
N SER A 81 6.36 7.63 -1.83
CA SER A 81 6.28 8.02 -3.25
C SER A 81 5.02 7.51 -3.96
N LEU A 82 4.36 6.49 -3.39
CA LEU A 82 3.06 6.01 -3.85
C LEU A 82 1.98 7.12 -3.84
N LEU A 83 2.04 8.07 -2.89
CA LEU A 83 1.14 9.23 -2.85
C LEU A 83 1.48 10.30 -3.88
N ASP A 84 2.71 10.28 -4.37
CA ASP A 84 3.22 11.21 -5.39
C ASP A 84 2.96 10.69 -6.82
N GLY A 85 2.28 9.54 -6.94
CA GLY A 85 1.97 8.89 -8.22
C GLY A 85 3.09 8.01 -8.75
N ASP A 86 4.20 7.88 -8.02
CA ASP A 86 5.27 6.93 -8.33
C ASP A 86 4.84 5.53 -7.89
N ILE A 87 4.15 4.84 -8.80
CA ILE A 87 3.66 3.48 -8.62
C ILE A 87 4.61 2.52 -9.36
N PRO A 88 5.55 1.88 -8.66
CA PRO A 88 6.53 1.01 -9.30
C PRO A 88 5.88 -0.23 -9.93
N ALA A 89 6.59 -0.90 -10.85
CA ALA A 89 6.16 -2.21 -11.31
C ALA A 89 6.06 -3.19 -10.12
N TYR A 90 5.19 -4.20 -10.23
CA TYR A 90 4.88 -5.06 -9.10
C TYR A 90 6.10 -5.78 -8.50
N ASP A 91 7.05 -6.19 -9.33
CA ASP A 91 8.29 -6.82 -8.85
C ASP A 91 9.20 -5.85 -8.09
N ASP A 92 9.33 -4.62 -8.60
CA ASP A 92 10.09 -3.55 -7.94
C ASP A 92 9.45 -3.15 -6.61
N PHE A 93 8.11 -3.04 -6.58
CA PHE A 93 7.35 -2.84 -5.35
C PHE A 93 7.68 -3.92 -4.31
N LEU A 94 7.62 -5.20 -4.72
CA LEU A 94 7.88 -6.32 -3.82
C LEU A 94 9.32 -6.28 -3.28
N GLU A 95 10.31 -5.94 -4.11
CA GLU A 95 11.70 -5.79 -3.69
C GLU A 95 11.87 -4.66 -2.67
N GLN A 96 11.37 -3.47 -3.00
CA GLN A 96 11.43 -2.30 -2.13
C GLN A 96 10.75 -2.57 -0.78
N ARG A 97 9.55 -3.17 -0.81
CA ARG A 97 8.79 -3.50 0.40
C ARG A 97 9.56 -4.47 1.30
N ARG A 98 10.13 -5.54 0.74
CA ARG A 98 10.92 -6.52 1.52
C ARG A 98 12.13 -5.86 2.18
N LYS A 99 12.83 -4.95 1.48
CA LYS A 99 13.95 -4.20 2.06
C LYS A 99 13.50 -3.34 3.24
N LEU A 100 12.40 -2.59 3.10
CA LEU A 100 11.86 -1.76 4.18
C LEU A 100 11.42 -2.58 5.39
N MET A 101 10.76 -3.72 5.16
CA MET A 101 10.36 -4.64 6.22
C MET A 101 11.59 -5.22 6.96
N ALA A 102 12.62 -5.65 6.23
CA ALA A 102 13.85 -6.16 6.81
C ALA A 102 14.58 -5.09 7.64
N LEU A 103 14.66 -3.86 7.13
CA LEU A 103 15.26 -2.75 7.86
C LEU A 103 14.49 -2.45 9.15
N LYS A 104 13.16 -2.44 9.11
CA LYS A 104 12.33 -2.23 10.31
C LYS A 104 12.56 -3.31 11.37
N ILE A 105 12.67 -4.58 10.95
CA ILE A 105 12.99 -5.69 11.86
C ILE A 105 14.39 -5.52 12.46
N LYS A 106 15.38 -5.18 11.63
CA LYS A 106 16.75 -4.90 12.09
C LYS A 106 16.78 -3.79 13.15
N GLN A 107 16.15 -2.65 12.86
CA GLN A 107 16.06 -1.51 13.78
C GLN A 107 15.39 -1.89 15.10
N TRP A 108 14.33 -2.70 15.04
CA TRP A 108 13.67 -3.21 16.24
C TRP A 108 14.60 -4.04 17.11
N PHE A 109 15.36 -4.96 16.50
CA PHE A 109 16.34 -5.78 17.23
C PHE A 109 17.51 -4.97 17.77
N GLU A 110 17.95 -3.92 17.07
CA GLU A 110 19.03 -3.03 17.53
C GLU A 110 18.62 -2.14 18.71
N ALA A 111 17.31 -1.94 18.92
CA ALA A 111 16.77 -1.15 20.03
C ALA A 111 16.40 -2.01 21.26
N LEU A 112 16.57 -3.33 21.18
CA LEU A 112 16.27 -4.29 22.25
C LEU A 112 17.48 -4.52 23.16
#